data_AF-A0A4P6GUS3-F1
#
_entry.id   AF-A0A4P6GUS3-F1
#
_cell.length_a   1.000
_cell.length_b   1.000
_cell.length_c   1.000
_cell.angle_alpha   90.00
_cell.angle_beta   90.00
_cell.angle_gamma   90.00
#
_symmetry.space_group_name_H-M   'P 1'
#
loop_
_entity.id
_entity.type
_entity.pdbx_description
1 polymer ?
#
loop_
_entity_poly.entity_id
_entity_poly.type
_entity_poly.pdbx_seq_one_letter_code
_entity_poly.pdbx_strand_id
1 'polypeptide(L)'
;MSAIVDIVGREILDSRGNPTVECDVLLESGVMGRAAVPSGASTGSREAIELRDGDKGRYLGKGVLKAVEHLNTEVSEAVLGLDASEQAFLDKTLIDLDGTDNKARIGANATLAVSMAVARAAAEESGLPLYRYFGGMGGMQLPVPMMNVVNGGAHANNSLDLQELMIIPVGAPSFREAVRWGAETFHALKKILHDKGISTAVGDEGGFAPSVENHEAAIQMILEAIDKAGYTPGTQIALGLDCAASEFYKPGKNGSLVYQLDGEGGLSLSAQQWTDMLAGWVDKYPIISIEDGMAEGDWAGWAHLTEVLGKKVQLVGDDLFVTNTKILQEGIDKGIANSILIKINQIGTLTETFAAIEMAKRAGYTAVISHRSGETEDSTIADIAVGTNAGQIKTGSLSRSDRMAKYNQLLRIEEDLGDVAVYPGRAAFYNLR
;
A
#
# COMPACT_ATOMS: atom_id res chain seq x y z
N MET A 1 23.35 19.13 -16.25
CA MET A 1 24.29 17.99 -16.12
C MET A 1 23.76 17.17 -14.96
N SER A 2 23.47 15.90 -15.21
CA SER A 2 22.74 15.00 -14.31
C SER A 2 23.63 14.27 -13.30
N ALA A 3 24.92 14.57 -13.25
CA ALA A 3 25.82 14.01 -12.25
C ALA A 3 25.39 14.45 -10.84
N ILE A 4 25.32 13.50 -9.90
CA ILE A 4 25.03 13.76 -8.49
C ILE A 4 26.25 14.44 -7.86
N VAL A 5 26.05 15.61 -7.24
CA VAL A 5 27.13 16.40 -6.62
C VAL A 5 26.99 16.53 -5.10
N ASP A 6 25.80 16.29 -4.55
CA ASP A 6 25.61 16.28 -3.09
C ASP A 6 24.40 15.42 -2.69
N ILE A 7 24.45 14.86 -1.49
CA ILE A 7 23.36 14.13 -0.84
C ILE A 7 23.30 14.52 0.62
N VAL A 8 22.10 14.87 1.10
CA VAL A 8 21.87 15.25 2.49
C VAL A 8 20.68 14.49 3.07
N GLY A 9 20.99 13.50 3.90
CA GLY A 9 20.02 12.78 4.73
C GLY A 9 19.69 13.52 6.03
N ARG A 10 18.45 13.41 6.49
CA ARG A 10 17.97 13.98 7.77
C ARG A 10 16.86 13.16 8.42
N GLU A 11 16.75 13.31 9.74
CA GLU A 11 15.65 12.75 10.55
C GLU A 11 14.47 13.72 10.54
N ILE A 12 13.31 13.25 10.10
CA ILE A 12 12.00 13.94 10.17
C ILE A 12 11.00 13.06 10.93
N LEU A 13 9.71 13.43 10.98
CA LEU A 13 8.66 12.63 11.61
C LEU A 13 7.64 12.12 10.58
N ASP A 14 7.19 10.87 10.77
CA ASP A 14 6.04 10.31 10.05
C ASP A 14 4.71 10.81 10.63
N SER A 15 3.60 10.41 9.99
CA SER A 15 2.24 10.81 10.37
C SER A 15 1.78 10.26 11.73
N ARG A 16 2.56 9.37 12.36
CA ARG A 16 2.34 8.85 13.71
C ARG A 16 3.29 9.48 14.74
N GLY A 17 4.10 10.44 14.33
CA GLY A 17 5.08 11.12 15.18
C GLY A 17 6.31 10.27 15.50
N ASN A 18 6.57 9.19 14.75
CA ASN A 18 7.81 8.43 14.88
C ASN A 18 8.87 9.01 13.92
N PRO A 19 10.18 8.93 14.27
CA PRO A 19 11.23 9.35 13.36
C PRO A 19 11.21 8.57 12.03
N THR A 20 11.54 9.24 10.93
CA THR A 20 11.80 8.63 9.62
C THR A 20 12.86 9.43 8.86
N VAL A 21 13.30 8.89 7.72
CA VAL A 21 14.40 9.41 6.91
C VAL A 21 13.87 10.25 5.75
N GLU A 22 14.46 11.43 5.55
CA GLU A 22 14.33 12.23 4.34
C GLU A 22 15.70 12.45 3.70
N CYS A 23 15.77 12.45 2.37
CA CYS A 23 16.99 12.65 1.61
C CYS A 23 16.78 13.73 0.54
N ASP A 24 17.74 14.66 0.45
CA ASP A 24 17.91 15.54 -0.71
C ASP A 24 19.06 15.05 -1.56
N VAL A 25 18.90 15.13 -2.88
CA VAL A 25 19.93 14.87 -3.89
C VAL A 25 20.06 16.11 -4.75
N LEU A 26 21.27 16.65 -4.86
CA LEU A 26 21.60 17.79 -5.72
C LEU A 26 22.39 17.32 -6.94
N LEU A 27 21.98 17.77 -8.12
CA LEU A 27 22.68 17.53 -9.38
C LEU A 27 23.58 18.71 -9.74
N GLU A 28 24.58 18.47 -10.60
CA GLU A 28 25.50 19.52 -11.07
C GLU A 28 24.78 20.67 -11.79
N SER A 29 23.61 20.42 -12.38
CA SER A 29 22.73 21.47 -12.93
C SER A 29 22.15 22.44 -11.89
N GLY A 30 22.19 22.08 -10.61
CA GLY A 30 21.49 22.78 -9.54
C GLY A 30 20.08 22.25 -9.26
N VAL A 31 19.59 21.27 -10.03
CA VAL A 31 18.32 20.59 -9.75
C VAL A 31 18.44 19.77 -8.47
N MET A 32 17.39 19.79 -7.64
CA MET A 32 17.32 19.06 -6.39
C MET A 32 16.07 18.19 -6.33
N GLY A 33 16.24 16.90 -6.01
CA GLY A 33 15.16 15.98 -5.68
C GLY A 33 15.12 15.71 -4.18
N ARG A 34 13.92 15.60 -3.60
CA ARG A 34 13.69 15.30 -2.18
C ARG A 34 12.72 14.15 -2.02
N ALA A 35 13.03 13.20 -1.16
CA ALA A 35 12.14 12.10 -0.84
C ALA A 35 12.13 11.77 0.65
N ALA A 36 10.95 11.47 1.18
CA ALA A 36 10.72 11.07 2.56
C ALA A 36 10.14 9.66 2.61
N VAL A 37 10.69 8.80 3.47
CA VAL A 37 10.37 7.37 3.48
C VAL A 37 9.22 7.06 4.45
N PRO A 38 8.22 6.27 4.03
CA PRO A 38 7.16 5.81 4.94
C PRO A 38 7.65 4.64 5.83
N SER A 39 6.92 4.34 6.90
CA SER A 39 7.22 3.27 7.85
C SER A 39 5.98 2.44 8.21
N GLY A 40 6.15 1.13 8.41
CA GLY A 40 5.10 0.20 8.80
C GLY A 40 4.79 0.19 10.31
N ALA A 41 3.62 -0.31 10.70
CA ALA A 41 3.30 -0.62 12.10
C ALA A 41 3.90 -1.97 12.52
N SER A 42 3.79 -2.94 11.63
CA SER A 42 4.44 -4.25 11.69
C SER A 42 5.42 -4.38 10.52
N THR A 43 6.48 -5.13 10.74
CA THR A 43 7.45 -5.55 9.72
C THR A 43 7.40 -7.06 9.64
N GLY A 44 6.94 -7.59 8.50
CA GLY A 44 6.96 -9.01 8.20
C GLY A 44 8.38 -9.57 8.29
N SER A 45 8.49 -10.84 8.66
CA SER A 45 9.78 -11.52 8.91
C SER A 45 10.69 -11.63 7.66
N ARG A 46 10.12 -11.42 6.46
CA ARG A 46 10.76 -11.58 5.15
C ARG A 46 10.93 -10.25 4.38
N GLU A 47 10.64 -9.12 5.02
CA GLU A 47 10.77 -7.78 4.44
C GLU A 47 12.22 -7.25 4.46
N ALA A 48 12.50 -6.24 3.62
CA ALA A 48 13.67 -5.40 3.79
C ALA A 48 13.60 -4.65 5.13
N ILE A 49 14.74 -4.51 5.82
CA ILE A 49 14.79 -4.05 7.20
C ILE A 49 14.96 -2.53 7.26
N GLU A 50 14.02 -1.87 7.93
CA GLU A 50 14.18 -0.49 8.36
C GLU A 50 15.22 -0.39 9.49
N LEU A 51 16.26 0.43 9.30
CA LEU A 51 17.30 0.61 10.32
C LEU A 51 16.86 1.63 11.37
N ARG A 52 16.79 1.19 12.63
CA ARG A 52 16.46 1.99 13.83
C ARG A 52 17.64 2.07 14.79
N ASP A 53 17.72 3.15 15.55
CA ASP A 53 18.83 3.41 16.48
C ASP A 53 18.86 2.42 17.66
N GLY A 54 17.68 2.06 18.19
CA GLY A 54 17.55 1.22 19.39
C GLY A 54 17.82 1.95 20.70
N ASP A 55 18.10 3.26 20.66
CA ASP A 55 18.33 4.08 21.85
C ASP A 55 17.01 4.43 22.55
N LYS A 56 16.71 3.73 23.65
CA LYS A 56 15.49 3.95 24.45
C LYS A 56 15.39 5.37 25.03
N GLY A 57 16.49 6.12 25.11
CA GLY A 57 16.51 7.51 25.56
C GLY A 57 15.95 8.51 24.52
N ARG A 58 15.85 8.11 23.24
CA ARG A 58 15.34 8.96 22.14
C ARG A 58 14.21 8.26 21.39
N TYR A 59 13.05 8.91 21.30
CA TYR A 59 11.89 8.38 20.57
C TYR A 59 11.57 6.91 20.89
N LEU A 60 11.76 6.50 22.15
CA LEU A 60 11.52 5.13 22.61
C LEU A 60 12.32 4.05 21.84
N GLY A 61 13.50 4.38 21.33
CA GLY A 61 14.32 3.46 20.51
C GLY A 61 14.08 3.54 19.01
N LYS A 62 13.14 4.39 18.56
CA LYS A 62 12.74 4.50 17.15
C LYS A 62 13.49 5.57 16.37
N GLY A 63 14.54 6.18 16.92
CA GLY A 63 15.40 7.10 16.17
C GLY A 63 15.96 6.47 14.89
N VAL A 64 16.33 7.29 13.92
CA VAL A 64 16.88 6.86 12.62
C VAL A 64 18.23 7.51 12.32
N LEU A 65 18.95 8.00 13.34
CA LEU A 65 20.22 8.68 13.13
C LEU A 65 21.29 7.79 12.49
N LYS A 66 21.29 6.48 12.76
CA LYS A 66 22.20 5.55 12.07
C LYS A 66 21.97 5.49 10.57
N ALA A 67 20.70 5.42 10.13
CA ALA A 67 20.36 5.44 8.71
C ALA A 67 20.73 6.78 8.06
N VAL A 68 20.50 7.89 8.78
CA VAL A 68 20.91 9.24 8.35
C VAL A 68 22.44 9.37 8.27
N GLU A 69 23.18 8.77 9.20
CA GLU A 69 24.65 8.74 9.16
C GLU A 69 25.15 7.97 7.94
N HIS A 70 24.59 6.79 7.64
CA HIS A 70 24.94 6.04 6.43
C HIS A 70 24.68 6.86 5.15
N LEU A 71 23.55 7.57 5.08
CA LEU A 71 23.24 8.48 3.96
C LEU A 71 24.31 9.55 3.76
N ASN A 72 24.69 10.22 4.84
CA ASN A 72 25.61 11.35 4.81
C ASN A 72 27.09 10.95 4.73
N THR A 73 27.39 9.65 4.73
CA THR A 73 28.77 9.13 4.69
C THR A 73 28.92 8.13 3.55
N GLU A 74 28.90 6.84 3.83
CA GLU A 74 29.21 5.78 2.88
C GLU A 74 28.30 5.74 1.65
N VAL A 75 27.01 6.07 1.80
CA VAL A 75 26.08 6.12 0.66
C VAL A 75 26.43 7.32 -0.24
N SER A 76 26.65 8.50 0.35
CA SER A 76 27.08 9.69 -0.39
C SER A 76 28.38 9.41 -1.15
N GLU A 77 29.40 8.86 -0.50
CA GLU A 77 30.67 8.49 -1.13
C GLU A 77 30.50 7.52 -2.32
N ALA A 78 29.56 6.59 -2.22
CA ALA A 78 29.33 5.57 -3.24
C ALA A 78 28.58 6.09 -4.48
N VAL A 79 27.76 7.13 -4.34
CA VAL A 79 26.88 7.60 -5.43
C VAL A 79 27.25 8.98 -6.00
N LEU A 80 28.14 9.73 -5.34
CA LEU A 80 28.67 10.97 -5.88
C LEU A 80 29.33 10.75 -7.26
N GLY A 81 29.00 11.62 -8.21
CA GLY A 81 29.46 11.56 -9.60
C GLY A 81 28.71 10.56 -10.48
N LEU A 82 27.81 9.74 -9.92
CA LEU A 82 26.92 8.91 -10.74
C LEU A 82 25.90 9.78 -11.48
N ASP A 83 25.49 9.32 -12.65
CA ASP A 83 24.45 9.96 -13.44
C ASP A 83 23.06 9.62 -12.86
N ALA A 84 22.30 10.64 -12.49
CA ALA A 84 20.96 10.48 -11.95
C ALA A 84 19.97 9.83 -12.93
N SER A 85 20.23 9.86 -14.24
CA SER A 85 19.37 9.15 -15.22
C SER A 85 19.56 7.63 -15.21
N GLU A 86 20.66 7.13 -14.65
CA GLU A 86 20.99 5.70 -14.60
C GLU A 86 20.44 5.04 -13.32
N GLN A 87 19.13 5.14 -13.10
CA GLN A 87 18.45 4.70 -11.86
C GLN A 87 18.78 3.25 -11.47
N ALA A 88 18.79 2.33 -12.44
CA ALA A 88 19.07 0.92 -12.16
C ALA A 88 20.53 0.69 -11.73
N PHE A 89 21.47 1.48 -12.25
CA PHE A 89 22.86 1.42 -11.84
C PHE A 89 23.04 1.99 -10.44
N LEU A 90 22.41 3.13 -10.14
CA LEU A 90 22.36 3.70 -8.79
C LEU A 90 21.81 2.70 -7.77
N ASP A 91 20.61 2.16 -8.01
CA ASP A 91 19.96 1.23 -7.09
C ASP A 91 20.81 -0.04 -6.90
N LYS A 92 21.46 -0.52 -7.97
CA LYS A 92 22.41 -1.63 -7.88
C LYS A 92 23.60 -1.28 -6.99
N THR A 93 24.18 -0.09 -7.14
CA THR A 93 25.27 0.37 -6.27
C THR A 93 24.84 0.41 -4.81
N LEU A 94 23.63 0.86 -4.50
CA LEU A 94 23.08 0.88 -3.13
C LEU A 94 22.92 -0.55 -2.56
N ILE A 95 22.41 -1.48 -3.36
CA ILE A 95 22.24 -2.89 -2.96
C ILE A 95 23.61 -3.56 -2.74
N ASP A 96 24.54 -3.37 -3.67
CA ASP A 96 25.89 -3.96 -3.60
C ASP A 96 26.69 -3.33 -2.43
N LEU A 97 26.48 -2.04 -2.13
CA LEU A 97 27.06 -1.36 -0.97
C LEU A 97 26.54 -1.95 0.33
N ASP A 98 25.22 -2.17 0.45
CA ASP A 98 24.66 -2.80 1.65
C ASP A 98 25.19 -4.21 1.87
N GLY A 99 25.18 -5.03 0.81
CA GLY A 99 25.76 -6.37 0.79
C GLY A 99 24.94 -7.45 1.53
N THR A 100 23.74 -7.14 2.04
CA THR A 100 22.82 -8.10 2.65
C THR A 100 21.55 -8.26 1.82
N ASP A 101 20.93 -9.44 1.87
CA ASP A 101 19.73 -9.74 1.08
C ASP A 101 18.51 -8.86 1.45
N ASN A 102 18.47 -8.33 2.67
CA ASN A 102 17.35 -7.60 3.25
C ASN A 102 17.71 -6.16 3.64
N LYS A 103 18.81 -5.63 3.14
CA LYS A 103 19.22 -4.23 3.37
C LYS A 103 19.46 -3.89 4.85
N ALA A 104 19.86 -4.86 5.66
CA ALA A 104 19.97 -4.73 7.11
C ALA A 104 21.18 -3.92 7.58
N ARG A 105 22.18 -3.71 6.72
CA ARG A 105 23.41 -3.00 7.10
C ARG A 105 23.22 -1.49 6.99
N ILE A 106 22.83 -1.03 5.80
CA ILE A 106 22.57 0.37 5.48
C ILE A 106 21.19 0.79 5.98
N GLY A 107 20.20 -0.09 5.82
CA GLY A 107 18.78 0.17 6.06
C GLY A 107 18.00 0.36 4.77
N ALA A 108 16.88 -0.36 4.65
CA ALA A 108 15.92 -0.19 3.56
C ALA A 108 15.36 1.25 3.49
N ASN A 109 15.28 1.93 4.64
CA ASN A 109 14.89 3.33 4.73
C ASN A 109 15.95 4.29 4.15
N ALA A 110 17.24 4.04 4.34
CA ALA A 110 18.28 4.86 3.72
C ALA A 110 18.35 4.63 2.20
N THR A 111 18.41 3.38 1.76
CA THR A 111 18.48 3.04 0.33
C THR A 111 17.28 3.57 -0.46
N LEU A 112 16.06 3.42 0.06
CA LEU A 112 14.87 3.93 -0.61
C LEU A 112 14.85 5.47 -0.68
N ALA A 113 15.30 6.16 0.37
CA ALA A 113 15.31 7.62 0.39
C ALA A 113 16.15 8.19 -0.76
N VAL A 114 17.36 7.65 -0.98
CA VAL A 114 18.23 8.05 -2.11
C VAL A 114 17.60 7.64 -3.43
N SER A 115 17.13 6.40 -3.55
CA SER A 115 16.52 5.87 -4.78
C SER A 115 15.41 6.79 -5.29
N MET A 116 14.52 7.23 -4.40
CA MET A 116 13.41 8.14 -4.72
C MET A 116 13.88 9.57 -4.98
N ALA A 117 14.81 10.10 -4.19
CA ALA A 117 15.32 11.45 -4.35
C ALA A 117 16.07 11.64 -5.68
N VAL A 118 16.85 10.63 -6.10
CA VAL A 118 17.53 10.62 -7.41
C VAL A 118 16.51 10.59 -8.54
N ALA A 119 15.50 9.73 -8.48
CA ALA A 119 14.45 9.67 -9.51
C ALA A 119 13.71 11.01 -9.67
N ARG A 120 13.41 11.69 -8.55
CA ARG A 120 12.80 13.03 -8.56
C ARG A 120 13.72 14.07 -9.18
N ALA A 121 15.00 14.07 -8.82
CA ALA A 121 15.98 14.98 -9.38
C ALA A 121 16.16 14.77 -10.89
N ALA A 122 16.21 13.50 -11.33
CA ALA A 122 16.35 13.14 -12.74
C ALA A 122 15.11 13.51 -13.57
N ALA A 123 13.91 13.31 -13.01
CA ALA A 123 12.66 13.74 -13.64
C ALA A 123 12.66 15.27 -13.91
N GLU A 124 13.00 16.06 -12.88
CA GLU A 124 13.09 17.51 -12.97
C GLU A 124 14.19 17.97 -13.95
N GLU A 125 15.39 17.36 -13.92
CA GLU A 125 16.47 17.64 -14.89
C GLU A 125 16.05 17.36 -16.33
N SER A 126 15.23 16.33 -16.53
CA SER A 126 14.67 15.98 -17.85
C SER A 126 13.49 16.86 -18.28
N GLY A 127 13.00 17.74 -17.40
CA GLY A 127 11.81 18.56 -17.63
C GLY A 127 10.53 17.74 -17.75
N LEU A 128 10.49 16.54 -17.14
CA LEU A 128 9.34 15.64 -17.15
C LEU A 128 8.69 15.58 -15.76
N PRO A 129 7.35 15.55 -15.67
CA PRO A 129 6.71 15.19 -14.41
C PRO A 129 7.07 13.73 -14.06
N LEU A 130 7.16 13.43 -12.77
CA LEU A 130 7.72 12.17 -12.28
C LEU A 130 7.02 10.93 -12.85
N TYR A 131 5.69 10.93 -12.94
CA TYR A 131 4.94 9.84 -13.55
C TYR A 131 5.30 9.61 -15.04
N ARG A 132 5.65 10.67 -15.80
CA ARG A 132 6.16 10.57 -17.19
C ARG A 132 7.60 10.07 -17.25
N TYR A 133 8.43 10.50 -16.31
CA TYR A 133 9.79 9.97 -16.18
C TYR A 133 9.77 8.45 -15.95
N PHE A 134 8.81 7.96 -15.15
CA PHE A 134 8.63 6.52 -14.91
C PHE A 134 8.02 5.76 -16.08
N GLY A 135 6.92 6.25 -16.67
CA GLY A 135 6.15 5.49 -17.65
C GLY A 135 6.43 5.81 -19.12
N GLY A 136 7.29 6.80 -19.38
CA GLY A 136 7.65 7.24 -20.72
C GLY A 136 6.47 7.82 -21.52
N MET A 137 6.52 7.61 -22.83
CA MET A 137 5.60 8.24 -23.79
C MET A 137 4.22 7.56 -23.93
N GLY A 138 4.01 6.41 -23.29
CA GLY A 138 2.80 5.60 -23.47
C GLY A 138 1.51 6.27 -22.97
N GLY A 139 0.37 5.70 -23.37
CA GLY A 139 -0.91 6.03 -22.74
C GLY A 139 -0.87 5.69 -21.25
N MET A 140 -1.49 6.54 -20.43
CA MET A 140 -1.47 6.41 -18.98
C MET A 140 -2.87 6.36 -18.39
N GLN A 141 -3.03 5.59 -17.32
CA GLN A 141 -4.28 5.44 -16.61
C GLN A 141 -4.15 5.83 -15.15
N LEU A 142 -5.18 6.48 -14.63
CA LEU A 142 -5.34 6.77 -13.21
C LEU A 142 -5.75 5.49 -12.49
N PRO A 143 -5.31 5.29 -11.23
CA PRO A 143 -5.65 4.10 -10.47
C PRO A 143 -7.07 4.18 -9.89
N VAL A 144 -7.76 3.03 -9.81
CA VAL A 144 -8.95 2.86 -8.97
C VAL A 144 -8.51 2.84 -7.51
N PRO A 145 -8.98 3.79 -6.67
CA PRO A 145 -8.56 3.84 -5.28
C PRO A 145 -9.32 2.83 -4.43
N MET A 146 -8.60 2.11 -3.58
CA MET A 146 -9.13 1.27 -2.51
C MET A 146 -9.11 2.10 -1.23
N MET A 147 -10.27 2.68 -0.91
CA MET A 147 -10.39 3.70 0.13
C MET A 147 -10.85 3.06 1.43
N ASN A 148 -9.96 3.00 2.42
CA ASN A 148 -10.32 2.57 3.77
C ASN A 148 -11.46 3.46 4.33
N VAL A 149 -12.45 2.86 4.98
CA VAL A 149 -13.52 3.57 5.69
C VAL A 149 -13.77 3.07 7.10
N VAL A 150 -13.52 1.79 7.37
CA VAL A 150 -13.69 1.16 8.68
C VAL A 150 -12.47 0.29 8.99
N ASN A 151 -11.92 0.48 10.19
CA ASN A 151 -10.80 -0.28 10.73
C ASN A 151 -11.27 -1.28 11.80
N GLY A 152 -10.57 -2.40 11.87
CA GLY A 152 -10.65 -3.42 12.91
C GLY A 152 -9.25 -3.98 13.20
N GLY A 153 -9.19 -5.19 13.77
CA GLY A 153 -7.96 -5.92 14.01
C GLY A 153 -6.91 -5.10 14.77
N ALA A 154 -5.65 -5.17 14.32
CA ALA A 154 -4.54 -4.42 14.93
C ALA A 154 -4.66 -2.89 14.79
N HIS A 155 -5.51 -2.40 13.88
CA HIS A 155 -5.68 -0.98 13.58
C HIS A 155 -6.77 -0.30 14.42
N ALA A 156 -7.50 -1.07 15.24
CA ALA A 156 -8.57 -0.54 16.08
C ALA A 156 -8.70 -1.29 17.41
N ASN A 157 -9.08 -0.59 18.46
CA ASN A 157 -9.49 -1.20 19.72
C ASN A 157 -11.02 -1.42 19.70
N ASN A 158 -11.49 -2.32 18.85
CA ASN A 158 -12.91 -2.67 18.71
C ASN A 158 -13.11 -4.19 18.59
N SER A 159 -14.32 -4.59 18.24
CA SER A 159 -14.78 -5.99 18.14
C SER A 159 -14.59 -6.60 16.75
N LEU A 160 -13.96 -5.90 15.81
CA LEU A 160 -13.74 -6.43 14.47
C LEU A 160 -12.38 -7.13 14.40
N ASP A 161 -12.34 -8.36 13.89
CA ASP A 161 -11.12 -9.11 13.63
C ASP A 161 -10.45 -8.66 12.31
N LEU A 162 -11.24 -8.34 11.27
CA LEU A 162 -10.75 -7.85 9.97
C LEU A 162 -10.12 -6.46 10.14
N GLN A 163 -8.95 -6.26 9.54
CA GLN A 163 -8.16 -5.05 9.73
C GLN A 163 -8.75 -3.83 9.01
N GLU A 164 -9.18 -3.98 7.75
CA GLU A 164 -9.77 -2.86 7.00
C GLU A 164 -10.97 -3.29 6.16
N LEU A 165 -11.97 -2.42 6.09
CA LEU A 165 -13.06 -2.48 5.13
C LEU A 165 -13.02 -1.22 4.28
N MET A 166 -12.97 -1.43 2.97
CA MET A 166 -12.72 -0.40 1.97
C MET A 166 -13.91 -0.23 1.03
N ILE A 167 -14.08 0.99 0.52
CA ILE A 167 -14.93 1.28 -0.64
C ILE A 167 -14.08 1.46 -1.88
N ILE A 168 -14.59 0.99 -3.03
CA ILE A 168 -13.86 0.99 -4.30
C ILE A 168 -14.79 1.56 -5.38
N PRO A 169 -14.63 2.83 -5.80
CA PRO A 169 -15.53 3.53 -6.73
C PRO A 169 -15.35 3.10 -8.20
N VAL A 170 -15.51 1.80 -8.47
CA VAL A 170 -15.26 1.16 -9.79
C VAL A 170 -16.12 1.67 -10.95
N GLY A 171 -17.23 2.35 -10.67
CA GLY A 171 -18.14 2.89 -11.68
C GLY A 171 -18.00 4.38 -11.95
N ALA A 172 -17.04 5.06 -11.30
CA ALA A 172 -16.81 6.48 -11.54
C ALA A 172 -16.31 6.72 -12.98
N PRO A 173 -16.67 7.86 -13.61
CA PRO A 173 -16.23 8.16 -14.97
C PRO A 173 -14.79 8.70 -15.03
N SER A 174 -14.24 9.17 -13.90
CA SER A 174 -12.88 9.72 -13.79
C SER A 174 -12.35 9.55 -12.37
N PHE A 175 -11.06 9.77 -12.17
CA PHE A 175 -10.46 9.70 -10.84
C PHE A 175 -10.97 10.83 -9.92
N ARG A 176 -11.13 12.05 -10.45
CA ARG A 176 -11.77 13.16 -9.71
C ARG A 176 -13.14 12.80 -9.19
N GLU A 177 -13.96 12.16 -10.01
CA GLU A 177 -15.28 11.70 -9.58
C GLU A 177 -15.19 10.54 -8.58
N ALA A 178 -14.25 9.61 -8.78
CA ALA A 178 -13.99 8.53 -7.82
C ALA A 178 -13.65 9.06 -6.41
N VAL A 179 -12.78 10.07 -6.32
CA VAL A 179 -12.43 10.73 -5.05
C VAL A 179 -13.63 11.42 -4.43
N ARG A 180 -14.44 12.13 -5.24
CA ARG A 180 -15.68 12.77 -4.77
C ARG A 180 -16.66 11.74 -4.19
N TRP A 181 -16.89 10.63 -4.90
CA TRP A 181 -17.79 9.55 -4.47
C TRP A 181 -17.32 8.94 -3.14
N GLY A 182 -16.01 8.70 -3.02
CA GLY A 182 -15.40 8.23 -1.79
C GLY A 182 -15.59 9.21 -0.63
N ALA A 183 -15.37 10.50 -0.84
CA ALA A 183 -15.49 11.53 0.19
C ALA A 183 -16.94 11.70 0.67
N GLU A 184 -17.92 11.72 -0.25
CA GLU A 184 -19.34 11.81 0.09
C GLU A 184 -19.79 10.57 0.89
N THR A 185 -19.35 9.37 0.49
CA THR A 185 -19.62 8.12 1.21
C THR A 185 -18.98 8.13 2.61
N PHE A 186 -17.73 8.58 2.73
CA PHE A 186 -17.04 8.71 4.02
C PHE A 186 -17.78 9.67 4.97
N HIS A 187 -18.25 10.82 4.46
CA HIS A 187 -19.03 11.77 5.26
C HIS A 187 -20.43 11.27 5.60
N ALA A 188 -21.08 10.52 4.71
CA ALA A 188 -22.34 9.84 5.00
C ALA A 188 -22.16 8.82 6.13
N LEU A 189 -21.09 8.00 6.08
CA LEU A 189 -20.74 7.06 7.15
C LEU A 189 -20.48 7.79 8.48
N LYS A 190 -19.72 8.89 8.45
CA LYS A 190 -19.48 9.72 9.65
C LYS A 190 -20.78 10.16 10.32
N LYS A 191 -21.77 10.58 9.51
CA LYS A 191 -23.09 10.99 10.01
C LYS A 191 -23.85 9.82 10.62
N ILE A 192 -23.85 8.65 9.98
CA ILE A 192 -24.48 7.43 10.51
C ILE A 192 -23.88 7.06 11.87
N LEU A 193 -22.55 7.08 12.00
CA LEU A 193 -21.85 6.81 13.25
C LEU A 193 -22.25 7.80 14.35
N HIS A 194 -22.22 9.09 14.04
CA HIS A 194 -22.62 10.14 14.96
C HIS A 194 -24.07 9.98 15.44
N ASP A 195 -25.00 9.73 14.52
CA ASP A 195 -26.43 9.58 14.83
C ASP A 195 -26.70 8.30 15.67
N LYS A 196 -25.85 7.28 15.56
CA LYS A 196 -25.86 6.07 16.39
C LYS A 196 -25.08 6.24 17.71
N GLY A 197 -24.50 7.40 17.98
CA GLY A 197 -23.69 7.66 19.18
C GLY A 197 -22.34 6.96 19.20
N ILE A 198 -21.84 6.52 18.05
CA ILE A 198 -20.55 5.84 17.88
C ILE A 198 -19.46 6.88 17.61
N SER A 199 -18.25 6.64 18.11
CA SER A 199 -17.09 7.52 17.89
C SER A 199 -16.82 7.76 16.40
N THR A 200 -16.56 9.02 16.05
CA THR A 200 -16.10 9.42 14.71
C THR A 200 -14.60 9.76 14.69
N ALA A 201 -13.85 9.33 15.70
CA ALA A 201 -12.39 9.41 15.69
C ALA A 201 -11.84 8.50 14.58
N VAL A 202 -10.67 8.86 14.06
CA VAL A 202 -10.03 8.16 12.95
C VAL A 202 -8.72 7.51 13.37
N GLY A 203 -8.38 6.38 12.75
CA GLY A 203 -7.11 5.66 12.96
C GLY A 203 -5.93 6.26 12.19
N ASP A 204 -4.86 5.49 12.05
CA ASP A 204 -3.65 5.90 11.33
C ASP A 204 -3.93 6.14 9.84
N GLU A 205 -4.75 5.30 9.22
CA GLU A 205 -5.15 5.37 7.82
C GLU A 205 -6.31 6.36 7.57
N GLY A 206 -6.85 6.97 8.62
CA GLY A 206 -7.92 7.96 8.52
C GLY A 206 -9.35 7.39 8.46
N GLY A 207 -9.51 6.06 8.48
CA GLY A 207 -10.80 5.37 8.59
C GLY A 207 -11.37 5.40 10.01
N PHE A 208 -12.66 5.12 10.16
CA PHE A 208 -13.32 5.06 11.47
C PHE A 208 -13.07 3.71 12.17
N ALA A 209 -13.12 3.67 13.49
CA ALA A 209 -13.00 2.44 14.27
C ALA A 209 -14.26 2.20 15.13
N PRO A 210 -15.43 1.92 14.50
CA PRO A 210 -16.67 1.76 15.23
C PRO A 210 -16.69 0.45 16.02
N SER A 211 -17.34 0.47 17.20
CA SER A 211 -17.68 -0.76 17.93
C SER A 211 -19.04 -1.24 17.44
N VAL A 212 -19.06 -2.33 16.68
CA VAL A 212 -20.28 -2.93 16.08
C VAL A 212 -20.37 -4.40 16.47
N GLU A 213 -21.52 -5.02 16.21
CA GLU A 213 -21.79 -6.39 16.66
C GLU A 213 -20.84 -7.42 16.05
N ASN A 214 -20.59 -7.34 14.74
CA ASN A 214 -19.74 -8.26 13.98
C ASN A 214 -19.32 -7.62 12.64
N HIS A 215 -18.58 -8.35 11.79
CA HIS A 215 -18.13 -7.82 10.50
C HIS A 215 -19.28 -7.55 9.55
N GLU A 216 -20.31 -8.39 9.58
CA GLU A 216 -21.49 -8.21 8.75
C GLU A 216 -22.23 -6.89 9.06
N ALA A 217 -22.32 -6.50 10.32
CA ALA A 217 -22.87 -5.21 10.74
C ALA A 217 -22.03 -4.03 10.22
N ALA A 218 -20.69 -4.16 10.19
CA ALA A 218 -19.80 -3.16 9.58
C ALA A 218 -20.05 -3.04 8.07
N ILE A 219 -20.11 -4.17 7.35
CA ILE A 219 -20.40 -4.22 5.91
C ILE A 219 -21.74 -3.55 5.61
N GLN A 220 -22.80 -3.91 6.33
CA GLN A 220 -24.13 -3.33 6.14
C GLN A 220 -24.15 -1.82 6.40
N MET A 221 -23.38 -1.34 7.38
CA MET A 221 -23.26 0.09 7.66
C MET A 221 -22.56 0.85 6.52
N ILE A 222 -21.54 0.25 5.90
CA ILE A 222 -20.88 0.83 4.73
C ILE A 222 -21.85 0.87 3.54
N LEU A 223 -22.64 -0.19 3.33
CA LEU A 223 -23.67 -0.22 2.28
C LEU A 223 -24.75 0.85 2.52
N GLU A 224 -25.17 1.06 3.77
CA GLU A 224 -26.08 2.14 4.16
C GLU A 224 -25.47 3.52 3.85
N ALA A 225 -24.17 3.70 4.05
CA ALA A 225 -23.47 4.94 3.72
C ALA A 225 -23.38 5.20 2.21
N ILE A 226 -23.10 4.16 1.42
CA ILE A 226 -23.07 4.23 -0.05
C ILE A 226 -24.45 4.67 -0.58
N ASP A 227 -25.53 4.04 -0.11
CA ASP A 227 -26.90 4.38 -0.49
C ASP A 227 -27.28 5.81 -0.09
N LYS A 228 -26.98 6.21 1.16
CA LYS A 228 -27.25 7.58 1.65
C LYS A 228 -26.44 8.67 0.94
N ALA A 229 -25.28 8.33 0.39
CA ALA A 229 -24.49 9.22 -0.45
C ALA A 229 -25.01 9.31 -1.90
N GLY A 230 -26.03 8.51 -2.26
CA GLY A 230 -26.67 8.53 -3.58
C GLY A 230 -25.98 7.62 -4.61
N TYR A 231 -25.20 6.64 -4.16
CA TYR A 231 -24.50 5.69 -5.02
C TYR A 231 -25.10 4.29 -4.92
N THR A 232 -24.96 3.50 -5.99
CA THR A 232 -25.43 2.12 -6.08
C THR A 232 -24.31 1.15 -5.67
N PRO A 233 -24.46 0.38 -4.58
CA PRO A 233 -23.50 -0.65 -4.21
C PRO A 233 -23.28 -1.68 -5.32
N GLY A 234 -22.05 -2.16 -5.44
CA GLY A 234 -21.60 -2.99 -6.54
C GLY A 234 -21.35 -2.14 -7.79
N THR A 235 -22.40 -1.70 -8.49
CA THR A 235 -22.27 -1.10 -9.82
C THR A 235 -21.39 0.15 -9.82
N GLN A 236 -21.62 1.06 -8.87
CA GLN A 236 -20.86 2.32 -8.74
C GLN A 236 -19.72 2.19 -7.73
N ILE A 237 -20.01 1.64 -6.55
CA ILE A 237 -19.04 1.46 -5.47
C ILE A 237 -19.09 0.01 -5.00
N ALA A 238 -17.98 -0.71 -5.19
CA ALA A 238 -17.77 -2.06 -4.66
C ALA A 238 -17.08 -2.01 -3.28
N LEU A 239 -16.97 -3.15 -2.62
CA LEU A 239 -16.26 -3.29 -1.35
C LEU A 239 -14.93 -4.04 -1.53
N GLY A 240 -13.95 -3.67 -0.72
CA GLY A 240 -12.72 -4.42 -0.50
C GLY A 240 -12.57 -4.77 0.96
N LEU A 241 -11.95 -5.91 1.24
CA LEU A 241 -11.61 -6.35 2.60
C LEU A 241 -10.10 -6.51 2.72
N ASP A 242 -9.53 -6.06 3.82
CA ASP A 242 -8.21 -6.48 4.28
C ASP A 242 -8.41 -7.28 5.56
N CYS A 243 -8.22 -8.59 5.44
CA CYS A 243 -8.40 -9.50 6.54
C CYS A 243 -7.22 -9.47 7.50
N ALA A 244 -5.99 -9.26 7.02
CA ALA A 244 -4.76 -9.47 7.79
C ALA A 244 -4.80 -10.80 8.59
N ALA A 245 -5.21 -11.89 7.95
CA ALA A 245 -5.61 -13.12 8.66
C ALA A 245 -4.50 -13.79 9.47
N SER A 246 -3.25 -13.43 9.22
CA SER A 246 -2.09 -13.78 10.05
C SER A 246 -2.28 -13.40 11.53
N GLU A 247 -2.94 -12.27 11.82
CA GLU A 247 -3.15 -11.75 13.18
C GLU A 247 -4.11 -12.60 14.04
N PHE A 248 -4.99 -13.35 13.39
CA PHE A 248 -5.95 -14.23 14.04
C PHE A 248 -5.77 -15.71 13.70
N TYR A 249 -4.65 -16.08 13.06
CA TYR A 249 -4.27 -17.47 12.82
C TYR A 249 -3.42 -18.01 13.97
N LYS A 250 -4.04 -18.85 14.83
CA LYS A 250 -3.49 -19.22 16.14
C LYS A 250 -3.61 -20.72 16.40
N PRO A 251 -2.79 -21.29 17.32
CA PRO A 251 -2.97 -22.68 17.75
C PRO A 251 -4.34 -22.91 18.41
N GLY A 252 -5.10 -23.85 17.87
CA GLY A 252 -6.38 -24.30 18.41
C GLY A 252 -6.23 -25.23 19.61
N LYS A 253 -7.36 -25.63 20.21
CA LYS A 253 -7.41 -26.48 21.42
C LYS A 253 -6.69 -27.82 21.30
N ASN A 254 -6.60 -28.36 20.09
CA ASN A 254 -5.95 -29.62 19.74
C ASN A 254 -4.51 -29.43 19.19
N GLY A 255 -3.98 -28.20 19.20
CA GLY A 255 -2.66 -27.86 18.68
C GLY A 255 -2.58 -27.62 17.17
N SER A 256 -3.65 -27.87 16.40
CA SER A 256 -3.68 -27.47 14.98
C SER A 256 -3.96 -25.97 14.86
N LEU A 257 -3.30 -25.29 13.91
CA LEU A 257 -3.56 -23.88 13.65
C LEU A 257 -4.98 -23.70 13.07
N VAL A 258 -5.66 -22.66 13.54
CA VAL A 258 -7.04 -22.30 13.17
C VAL A 258 -7.16 -20.78 13.06
N TYR A 259 -8.13 -20.31 12.30
CA TYR A 259 -8.53 -18.90 12.26
C TYR A 259 -9.52 -18.63 13.41
N GLN A 260 -9.14 -17.76 14.35
CA GLN A 260 -9.94 -17.44 15.54
C GLN A 260 -10.59 -16.07 15.40
N LEU A 261 -11.90 -16.04 15.19
CA LEU A 261 -12.67 -14.80 15.00
C LEU A 261 -13.41 -14.46 16.29
N ASP A 262 -12.81 -13.62 17.13
CA ASP A 262 -13.39 -13.22 18.41
C ASP A 262 -14.59 -12.29 18.19
N GLY A 263 -14.52 -11.44 17.16
CA GLY A 263 -15.59 -10.56 16.67
C GLY A 263 -16.80 -11.27 16.07
N GLU A 264 -16.67 -12.56 15.77
CA GLU A 264 -17.77 -13.42 15.27
C GLU A 264 -18.27 -14.39 16.36
N GLY A 265 -18.15 -14.00 17.63
CA GLY A 265 -18.59 -14.82 18.75
C GLY A 265 -17.60 -15.92 19.15
N GLY A 266 -16.31 -15.73 18.85
CA GLY A 266 -15.24 -16.66 19.22
C GLY A 266 -15.19 -17.92 18.35
N LEU A 267 -15.53 -17.80 17.06
CA LEU A 267 -15.45 -18.92 16.12
C LEU A 267 -14.00 -19.37 15.95
N SER A 268 -13.80 -20.68 15.79
CA SER A 268 -12.52 -21.28 15.44
C SER A 268 -12.71 -22.10 14.17
N LEU A 269 -12.09 -21.65 13.07
CA LEU A 269 -12.34 -22.17 11.73
C LEU A 269 -11.07 -22.79 11.15
N SER A 270 -11.21 -23.89 10.42
CA SER A 270 -10.16 -24.33 9.49
C SER A 270 -10.04 -23.37 8.30
N ALA A 271 -8.97 -23.48 7.52
CA ALA A 271 -8.81 -22.70 6.29
C ALA A 271 -9.99 -22.86 5.32
N GLN A 272 -10.53 -24.08 5.19
CA GLN A 272 -11.72 -24.35 4.36
C GLN A 272 -12.95 -23.64 4.90
N GLN A 273 -13.22 -23.76 6.21
CA GLN A 273 -14.39 -23.11 6.82
C GLN A 273 -14.29 -21.58 6.77
N TRP A 274 -13.08 -21.03 6.89
CA TRP A 274 -12.84 -19.61 6.72
C TRP A 274 -13.05 -19.17 5.26
N THR A 275 -12.58 -19.96 4.29
CA THR A 275 -12.87 -19.75 2.86
C THR A 275 -14.37 -19.75 2.59
N ASP A 276 -15.12 -20.71 3.16
CA ASP A 276 -16.57 -20.81 3.01
C ASP A 276 -17.29 -19.57 3.56
N MET A 277 -16.81 -19.03 4.69
CA MET A 277 -17.34 -17.80 5.28
C MET A 277 -17.10 -16.59 4.37
N LEU A 278 -15.87 -16.41 3.87
CA LEU A 278 -15.53 -15.37 2.90
C LEU A 278 -16.35 -15.50 1.62
N ALA A 279 -16.53 -16.72 1.09
CA ALA A 279 -17.35 -16.99 -0.08
C ALA A 279 -18.82 -16.61 0.16
N GLY A 280 -19.36 -16.93 1.33
CA GLY A 280 -20.71 -16.53 1.72
C GLY A 280 -20.89 -15.00 1.76
N TRP A 281 -19.88 -14.25 2.23
CA TRP A 281 -19.90 -12.79 2.17
C TRP A 281 -19.82 -12.27 0.74
N VAL A 282 -18.95 -12.84 -0.10
CA VAL A 282 -18.82 -12.47 -1.52
C VAL A 282 -20.12 -12.71 -2.30
N ASP A 283 -20.84 -13.80 -2.02
CA ASP A 283 -22.12 -14.08 -2.68
C ASP A 283 -23.25 -13.13 -2.21
N LYS A 284 -23.15 -12.59 -0.98
CA LYS A 284 -24.17 -11.72 -0.39
C LYS A 284 -23.90 -10.23 -0.62
N TYR A 285 -22.65 -9.83 -0.69
CA TYR A 285 -22.20 -8.43 -0.69
C TYR A 285 -21.31 -8.13 -1.89
N PRO A 286 -21.27 -6.88 -2.38
CA PRO A 286 -20.51 -6.51 -3.57
C PRO A 286 -18.99 -6.40 -3.31
N ILE A 287 -18.40 -7.44 -2.74
CA ILE A 287 -16.96 -7.55 -2.46
C ILE A 287 -16.25 -7.94 -3.76
N ILE A 288 -15.30 -7.11 -4.19
CA ILE A 288 -14.51 -7.35 -5.41
C ILE A 288 -13.04 -7.67 -5.11
N SER A 289 -12.57 -7.38 -3.89
CA SER A 289 -11.20 -7.67 -3.47
C SER A 289 -11.13 -8.13 -2.01
N ILE A 290 -10.27 -9.11 -1.75
CA ILE A 290 -9.89 -9.59 -0.43
C ILE A 290 -8.36 -9.62 -0.35
N GLU A 291 -7.81 -8.87 0.58
CA GLU A 291 -6.39 -8.82 0.92
C GLU A 291 -6.12 -9.69 2.15
N ASP A 292 -5.03 -10.45 2.10
CA ASP A 292 -4.58 -11.36 3.16
C ASP A 292 -5.69 -12.22 3.79
N GLY A 293 -6.52 -12.79 2.92
CA GLY A 293 -7.61 -13.68 3.30
C GLY A 293 -7.15 -14.97 4.00
N MET A 294 -5.86 -15.31 3.93
CA MET A 294 -5.24 -16.43 4.64
C MET A 294 -3.93 -15.96 5.27
N ALA A 295 -3.49 -16.62 6.33
CA ALA A 295 -2.23 -16.28 7.00
C ALA A 295 -1.02 -16.45 6.05
N GLU A 296 0.02 -15.65 6.23
CA GLU A 296 1.19 -15.60 5.33
C GLU A 296 1.91 -16.96 5.14
N GLY A 297 1.82 -17.84 6.13
CA GLY A 297 2.40 -19.19 6.13
C GLY A 297 1.46 -20.29 5.63
N ASP A 298 0.17 -20.01 5.47
CA ASP A 298 -0.85 -21.01 5.08
C ASP A 298 -1.02 -21.11 3.55
N TRP A 299 0.04 -21.54 2.87
CA TRP A 299 0.04 -21.67 1.39
C TRP A 299 -1.01 -22.65 0.87
N ALA A 300 -1.36 -23.66 1.67
CA ALA A 300 -2.42 -24.61 1.31
C ALA A 300 -3.81 -23.96 1.42
N GLY A 301 -4.05 -23.17 2.47
CA GLY A 301 -5.25 -22.34 2.60
C GLY A 301 -5.36 -21.32 1.48
N TRP A 302 -4.28 -20.64 1.14
CA TRP A 302 -4.22 -19.70 0.01
C TRP A 302 -4.52 -20.36 -1.33
N ALA A 303 -4.00 -21.57 -1.59
CA ALA A 303 -4.31 -22.34 -2.79
C ALA A 303 -5.81 -22.64 -2.88
N HIS A 304 -6.39 -23.09 -1.76
CA HIS A 304 -7.81 -23.38 -1.67
C HIS A 304 -8.68 -22.12 -1.87
N LEU A 305 -8.32 -21.00 -1.22
CA LEU A 305 -8.99 -19.71 -1.40
C LEU A 305 -8.96 -19.26 -2.87
N THR A 306 -7.82 -19.45 -3.54
CA THR A 306 -7.64 -19.09 -4.96
C THR A 306 -8.47 -19.99 -5.87
N GLU A 307 -8.57 -21.28 -5.58
CA GLU A 307 -9.43 -22.22 -6.29
C GLU A 307 -10.91 -21.83 -6.18
N VAL A 308 -11.38 -21.48 -4.98
CA VAL A 308 -12.79 -21.15 -4.72
C VAL A 308 -13.18 -19.77 -5.25
N LEU A 309 -12.36 -18.73 -5.01
CA LEU A 309 -12.74 -17.33 -5.23
C LEU A 309 -11.94 -16.61 -6.32
N GLY A 310 -10.77 -17.10 -6.72
CA GLY A 310 -9.81 -16.37 -7.56
C GLY A 310 -10.29 -16.01 -8.98
N LYS A 311 -11.42 -16.54 -9.43
CA LYS A 311 -12.08 -16.15 -10.70
C LYS A 311 -13.12 -15.04 -10.54
N LYS A 312 -13.66 -14.85 -9.33
CA LYS A 312 -14.72 -13.88 -9.04
C LYS A 312 -14.21 -12.65 -8.29
N VAL A 313 -13.15 -12.81 -7.51
CA VAL A 313 -12.66 -11.82 -6.54
C VAL A 313 -11.14 -11.69 -6.69
N GLN A 314 -10.65 -10.46 -6.58
CA GLN A 314 -9.23 -10.19 -6.48
C GLN A 314 -8.72 -10.66 -5.11
N LEU A 315 -7.67 -11.46 -5.11
CA LEU A 315 -7.00 -11.98 -3.93
C LEU A 315 -5.61 -11.33 -3.86
N VAL A 316 -5.46 -10.36 -2.96
CA VAL A 316 -4.24 -9.57 -2.81
C VAL A 316 -3.38 -10.19 -1.72
N GLY A 317 -2.17 -10.62 -2.05
CA GLY A 317 -1.16 -10.97 -1.06
C GLY A 317 -0.35 -9.74 -0.64
N ASP A 318 -0.42 -9.38 0.63
CA ASP A 318 0.42 -8.36 1.29
C ASP A 318 1.51 -9.05 2.12
N ASP A 319 1.19 -9.53 3.32
CA ASP A 319 2.11 -10.31 4.17
C ASP A 319 2.54 -11.63 3.50
N LEU A 320 1.69 -12.16 2.60
CA LEU A 320 2.03 -13.34 1.82
C LEU A 320 3.31 -13.14 0.99
N PHE A 321 3.42 -12.00 0.30
CA PHE A 321 4.48 -11.74 -0.69
C PHE A 321 5.51 -10.71 -0.23
N VAL A 322 5.16 -9.81 0.68
CA VAL A 322 6.02 -8.75 1.25
C VAL A 322 6.82 -7.97 0.20
N THR A 323 6.21 -7.70 -0.94
CA THR A 323 6.85 -7.05 -2.12
C THR A 323 8.12 -7.78 -2.60
N ASN A 324 8.33 -9.05 -2.24
CA ASN A 324 9.52 -9.82 -2.57
C ASN A 324 9.33 -10.61 -3.87
N THR A 325 10.13 -10.31 -4.89
CA THR A 325 10.05 -10.92 -6.22
C THR A 325 10.27 -12.44 -6.22
N LYS A 326 11.08 -12.98 -5.31
CA LYS A 326 11.30 -14.44 -5.21
C LYS A 326 10.04 -15.15 -4.69
N ILE A 327 9.39 -14.57 -3.66
CA ILE A 327 8.17 -15.13 -3.07
C ILE A 327 6.98 -14.96 -4.03
N LEU A 328 6.89 -13.82 -4.70
CA LEU A 328 5.90 -13.58 -5.74
C LEU A 328 6.04 -14.60 -6.89
N GLN A 329 7.26 -14.87 -7.36
CA GLN A 329 7.48 -15.87 -8.41
C GLN A 329 7.00 -17.27 -7.96
N GLU A 330 7.31 -17.67 -6.73
CA GLU A 330 6.82 -18.94 -6.17
C GLU A 330 5.28 -18.99 -6.09
N GLY A 331 4.64 -17.87 -5.71
CA GLY A 331 3.19 -17.72 -5.72
C GLY A 331 2.59 -17.89 -7.10
N ILE A 332 3.16 -17.22 -8.11
CA ILE A 332 2.75 -17.33 -9.51
C ILE A 332 2.88 -18.77 -10.00
N ASP A 333 4.01 -19.42 -9.75
CA ASP A 333 4.28 -20.79 -10.21
C ASP A 333 3.30 -21.81 -9.61
N LYS A 334 2.82 -21.54 -8.39
CA LYS A 334 1.85 -22.37 -7.67
C LYS A 334 0.38 -21.96 -7.88
N GLY A 335 0.12 -20.89 -8.63
CA GLY A 335 -1.24 -20.37 -8.84
C GLY A 335 -1.89 -19.85 -7.55
N ILE A 336 -1.10 -19.19 -6.70
CA ILE A 336 -1.52 -18.65 -5.42
C ILE A 336 -1.87 -17.17 -5.56
N ALA A 337 -3.06 -16.78 -5.08
CA ALA A 337 -3.59 -15.42 -5.21
C ALA A 337 -3.73 -14.99 -6.69
N ASN A 338 -4.09 -13.73 -6.93
CA ASN A 338 -4.12 -13.16 -8.28
C ASN A 338 -3.77 -11.66 -8.30
N SER A 339 -3.22 -11.16 -7.19
CA SER A 339 -2.79 -9.78 -6.99
C SER A 339 -1.71 -9.70 -5.91
N ILE A 340 -0.88 -8.68 -5.99
CA ILE A 340 0.13 -8.35 -4.97
C ILE A 340 -0.04 -6.91 -4.50
N LEU A 341 0.11 -6.68 -3.19
CA LEU A 341 0.25 -5.35 -2.63
C LEU A 341 1.73 -4.90 -2.73
N ILE A 342 1.96 -3.73 -3.32
CA ILE A 342 3.31 -3.20 -3.53
C ILE A 342 3.58 -2.08 -2.52
N LYS A 343 4.44 -2.36 -1.56
CA LYS A 343 4.93 -1.39 -0.57
C LYS A 343 6.41 -1.11 -0.85
N ILE A 344 6.70 0.08 -1.36
CA ILE A 344 8.04 0.43 -1.89
C ILE A 344 9.17 0.28 -0.85
N ASN A 345 8.88 0.52 0.43
CA ASN A 345 9.85 0.37 1.51
C ASN A 345 10.00 -1.05 2.05
N GLN A 346 9.10 -1.99 1.69
CA GLN A 346 9.30 -3.42 1.98
C GLN A 346 10.37 -4.05 1.08
N ILE A 347 10.65 -3.46 -0.09
CA ILE A 347 11.70 -3.93 -1.00
C ILE A 347 12.93 -3.02 -1.01
N GLY A 348 12.76 -1.70 -0.88
CA GLY A 348 13.83 -0.75 -0.53
C GLY A 348 14.48 -0.01 -1.70
N THR A 349 14.14 -0.29 -2.96
CA THR A 349 14.55 0.53 -4.11
C THR A 349 13.44 0.65 -5.16
N LEU A 350 13.47 1.70 -5.98
CA LEU A 350 12.54 1.85 -7.09
C LEU A 350 12.77 0.79 -8.18
N THR A 351 14.02 0.44 -8.49
CA THR A 351 14.30 -0.60 -9.49
C THR A 351 13.69 -1.94 -9.11
N GLU A 352 13.83 -2.39 -7.85
CA GLU A 352 13.21 -3.64 -7.39
C GLU A 352 11.68 -3.53 -7.32
N THR A 353 11.15 -2.35 -6.95
CA THR A 353 9.71 -2.07 -6.96
C THR A 353 9.11 -2.26 -8.36
N PHE A 354 9.73 -1.64 -9.38
CA PHE A 354 9.26 -1.73 -10.77
C PHE A 354 9.41 -3.16 -11.31
N ALA A 355 10.44 -3.90 -10.90
CA ALA A 355 10.60 -5.31 -11.25
C ALA A 355 9.46 -6.18 -10.68
N ALA A 356 9.02 -5.94 -9.44
CA ALA A 356 7.88 -6.64 -8.84
C ALA A 356 6.56 -6.33 -9.55
N ILE A 357 6.32 -5.05 -9.87
CA ILE A 357 5.12 -4.62 -10.63
C ILE A 357 5.07 -5.29 -12.00
N GLU A 358 6.18 -5.29 -12.75
CA GLU A 358 6.23 -5.89 -14.09
C GLU A 358 6.14 -7.41 -14.05
N MET A 359 6.71 -8.08 -13.04
CA MET A 359 6.55 -9.51 -12.83
C MET A 359 5.07 -9.88 -12.62
N ALA A 360 4.37 -9.15 -11.75
CA ALA A 360 2.95 -9.36 -11.49
C ALA A 360 2.12 -9.17 -12.77
N LYS A 361 2.30 -8.04 -13.47
CA LYS A 361 1.56 -7.74 -14.71
C LYS A 361 1.75 -8.82 -15.77
N ARG A 362 2.98 -9.30 -15.98
CA ARG A 362 3.28 -10.36 -16.96
C ARG A 362 2.67 -11.71 -16.61
N ALA A 363 2.47 -11.98 -15.32
CA ALA A 363 1.77 -13.17 -14.84
C ALA A 363 0.24 -13.04 -14.88
N GLY A 364 -0.30 -11.89 -15.29
CA GLY A 364 -1.74 -11.61 -15.25
C GLY A 364 -2.25 -11.24 -13.85
N TYR A 365 -1.35 -11.01 -12.89
CA TYR A 365 -1.68 -10.48 -11.56
C TYR A 365 -1.84 -8.97 -11.64
N THR A 366 -2.68 -8.40 -10.79
CA THR A 366 -2.70 -6.96 -10.53
C THR A 366 -1.61 -6.57 -9.53
N ALA A 367 -1.07 -5.37 -9.68
CA ALA A 367 -0.13 -4.78 -8.73
C ALA A 367 -0.81 -3.57 -8.07
N VAL A 368 -1.18 -3.68 -6.80
CA VAL A 368 -1.85 -2.61 -6.06
C VAL A 368 -0.78 -1.79 -5.34
N ILE A 369 -0.54 -0.57 -5.80
CA ILE A 369 0.44 0.32 -5.15
C ILE A 369 -0.12 0.78 -3.81
N SER A 370 0.67 0.67 -2.75
CA SER A 370 0.17 0.89 -1.39
C SER A 370 0.99 1.87 -0.55
N HIS A 371 0.29 2.56 0.33
CA HIS A 371 0.86 3.35 1.43
C HIS A 371 1.41 2.48 2.57
N ARG A 372 1.93 3.11 3.63
CA ARG A 372 2.14 2.48 4.95
C ARG A 372 1.33 3.16 6.06
N SER A 373 1.26 2.57 7.24
CA SER A 373 0.56 3.18 8.38
C SER A 373 1.25 4.45 8.89
N GLY A 374 2.59 4.52 8.89
CA GLY A 374 3.35 5.77 9.04
C GLY A 374 3.68 6.38 7.69
N GLU A 375 2.91 7.36 7.23
CA GLU A 375 3.16 8.06 5.96
C GLU A 375 3.81 9.43 6.18
N THR A 376 4.27 10.03 5.09
CA THR A 376 4.76 11.42 5.05
C THR A 376 3.92 12.25 4.07
N GLU A 377 4.30 13.50 3.83
CA GLU A 377 3.73 14.31 2.74
C GLU A 377 4.17 13.85 1.34
N ASP A 378 5.17 12.97 1.24
CA ASP A 378 5.65 12.44 -0.04
C ASP A 378 4.50 11.74 -0.78
N SER A 379 4.41 11.93 -2.10
CA SER A 379 3.33 11.37 -2.92
C SER A 379 3.82 10.51 -4.08
N THR A 380 5.07 10.02 -4.02
CA THR A 380 5.71 9.24 -5.10
C THR A 380 4.89 8.03 -5.53
N ILE A 381 4.19 7.37 -4.58
CA ILE A 381 3.36 6.21 -4.90
C ILE A 381 2.20 6.54 -5.86
N ALA A 382 1.72 7.79 -5.90
CA ALA A 382 0.75 8.25 -6.90
C ALA A 382 1.38 8.25 -8.31
N ASP A 383 2.57 8.83 -8.45
CA ASP A 383 3.32 8.86 -9.70
C ASP A 383 3.73 7.45 -10.16
N ILE A 384 4.08 6.55 -9.23
CA ILE A 384 4.35 5.13 -9.54
C ILE A 384 3.08 4.46 -10.09
N ALA A 385 1.93 4.64 -9.45
CA ALA A 385 0.67 4.00 -9.87
C ALA A 385 0.29 4.37 -11.30
N VAL A 386 0.48 5.65 -11.67
CA VAL A 386 0.22 6.14 -13.04
C VAL A 386 1.33 5.75 -14.01
N GLY A 387 2.59 5.97 -13.64
CA GLY A 387 3.75 5.69 -14.50
C GLY A 387 3.87 4.21 -14.88
N THR A 388 3.40 3.30 -14.01
CA THR A 388 3.40 1.86 -14.29
C THR A 388 2.10 1.34 -14.88
N ASN A 389 1.07 2.19 -15.02
CA ASN A 389 -0.28 1.79 -15.34
C ASN A 389 -0.78 0.66 -14.43
N ALA A 390 -0.48 0.71 -13.14
CA ALA A 390 -0.86 -0.31 -12.16
C ALA A 390 -2.38 -0.53 -12.12
N GLY A 391 -3.15 0.54 -12.36
CA GLY A 391 -4.60 0.52 -12.44
C GLY A 391 -5.31 0.57 -11.09
N GLN A 392 -4.60 0.36 -9.98
CA GLN A 392 -5.15 0.36 -8.61
C GLN A 392 -4.18 0.97 -7.60
N ILE A 393 -4.71 1.58 -6.54
CA ILE A 393 -3.92 2.16 -5.44
C ILE A 393 -4.65 2.01 -4.09
N LYS A 394 -3.95 1.62 -3.02
CA LYS A 394 -4.43 1.59 -1.63
C LYS A 394 -3.66 2.65 -0.83
N THR A 395 -4.23 3.85 -0.68
CA THR A 395 -3.53 4.99 -0.05
C THR A 395 -4.29 5.61 1.13
N GLY A 396 -5.13 4.81 1.79
CA GLY A 396 -5.86 5.20 3.00
C GLY A 396 -7.21 5.86 2.73
N SER A 397 -7.79 6.40 3.80
CA SER A 397 -9.14 6.96 3.82
C SER A 397 -9.20 8.40 3.30
N LEU A 398 -10.38 9.01 3.40
CA LEU A 398 -10.69 10.39 2.98
C LEU A 398 -10.53 11.38 4.15
N SER A 399 -9.48 11.18 4.94
CA SER A 399 -9.05 12.09 6.01
C SER A 399 -7.53 12.02 6.18
N ARG A 400 -6.99 12.93 7.00
CA ARG A 400 -5.55 13.12 7.28
C ARG A 400 -4.69 13.49 6.06
N SER A 401 -3.82 14.48 6.22
CA SER A 401 -3.05 15.04 5.10
C SER A 401 -2.04 14.07 4.51
N ASP A 402 -1.54 13.12 5.30
CA ASP A 402 -0.62 12.06 4.86
C ASP A 402 -1.25 11.11 3.82
N ARG A 403 -2.58 10.98 3.83
CA ARG A 403 -3.37 10.26 2.81
C ARG A 403 -3.77 11.20 1.68
N MET A 404 -4.30 12.38 2.04
CA MET A 404 -4.79 13.35 1.06
C MET A 404 -3.72 13.86 0.11
N ALA A 405 -2.45 13.90 0.53
CA ALA A 405 -1.34 14.27 -0.33
C ALA A 405 -1.28 13.41 -1.61
N LYS A 406 -1.55 12.10 -1.51
CA LYS A 406 -1.51 11.17 -2.65
C LYS A 406 -2.74 11.33 -3.55
N TYR A 407 -3.93 11.46 -2.96
CA TYR A 407 -5.15 11.76 -3.73
C TYR A 407 -5.02 13.10 -4.48
N ASN A 408 -4.51 14.14 -3.81
CA ASN A 408 -4.28 15.44 -4.42
C ASN A 408 -3.23 15.38 -5.53
N GLN A 409 -2.19 14.54 -5.39
CA GLN A 409 -1.22 14.33 -6.46
C GLN A 409 -1.86 13.64 -7.67
N LEU A 410 -2.69 12.62 -7.46
CA LEU A 410 -3.42 11.97 -8.55
C LEU A 410 -4.42 12.91 -9.25
N LEU A 411 -5.05 13.84 -8.51
CA LEU A 411 -5.87 14.90 -9.11
C LEU A 411 -5.06 15.83 -10.01
N ARG A 412 -3.83 16.19 -9.60
CA ARG A 412 -2.91 17.00 -10.43
C ARG A 412 -2.45 16.23 -11.66
N ILE A 413 -2.14 14.93 -11.52
CA ILE A 413 -1.75 14.08 -12.65
C ILE A 413 -2.90 13.94 -13.64
N GLU A 414 -4.14 13.74 -13.17
CA GLU A 414 -5.32 13.70 -14.04
C GLU A 414 -5.52 15.03 -14.78
N GLU A 415 -5.36 16.16 -14.09
CA GLU A 415 -5.44 17.49 -14.70
C GLU A 415 -4.36 17.71 -15.76
N ASP A 416 -3.12 17.32 -15.48
CA ASP A 416 -1.97 17.42 -16.39
C ASP A 416 -2.13 16.54 -17.63
N LEU A 417 -2.70 15.33 -17.47
CA LEU A 417 -3.04 14.44 -18.58
C LEU A 417 -4.19 14.97 -19.44
N GLY A 418 -5.09 15.79 -18.89
CA GLY A 418 -6.21 16.38 -19.63
C GLY A 418 -7.09 15.34 -20.32
N ASP A 419 -7.44 15.58 -21.59
CA ASP A 419 -8.38 14.75 -22.35
C ASP A 419 -7.89 13.32 -22.64
N VAL A 420 -6.59 13.02 -22.41
CA VAL A 420 -6.05 11.67 -22.59
C VAL A 420 -6.00 10.86 -21.28
N ALA A 421 -6.42 11.45 -20.16
CA ALA A 421 -6.53 10.73 -18.89
C ALA A 421 -7.56 9.60 -19.00
N VAL A 422 -7.16 8.38 -18.62
CA VAL A 422 -8.06 7.22 -18.58
C VAL A 422 -8.26 6.77 -17.15
N TYR A 423 -9.50 6.65 -16.71
CA TYR A 423 -9.87 5.94 -15.49
C TYR A 423 -10.47 4.58 -15.85
N PRO A 424 -9.81 3.46 -15.54
CA PRO A 424 -10.23 2.14 -16.02
C PRO A 424 -11.48 1.60 -15.29
N GLY A 425 -11.80 2.13 -14.10
CA GLY A 425 -12.91 1.62 -13.28
C GLY A 425 -12.83 0.10 -13.12
N ARG A 426 -13.94 -0.60 -13.38
CA ARG A 426 -13.98 -2.08 -13.34
C ARG A 426 -12.92 -2.78 -14.20
N ALA A 427 -12.44 -2.16 -15.28
CA ALA A 427 -11.42 -2.76 -16.14
C ALA A 427 -10.03 -2.85 -15.48
N ALA A 428 -9.83 -2.18 -14.33
CA ALA A 428 -8.60 -2.32 -13.53
C ALA A 428 -8.39 -3.74 -12.97
N PHE A 429 -9.44 -4.55 -12.94
CA PHE A 429 -9.44 -5.92 -12.44
C PHE A 429 -9.26 -6.93 -13.59
N TYR A 430 -8.24 -6.72 -14.43
CA TYR A 430 -7.97 -7.56 -15.61
C TYR A 430 -7.56 -9.01 -15.28
N ASN A 431 -7.23 -9.26 -14.01
CA ASN A 431 -6.95 -10.57 -13.43
C ASN A 431 -8.23 -11.41 -13.25
N LEU A 432 -9.39 -10.77 -13.17
CA LEU A 432 -10.70 -11.45 -13.10
C LEU A 432 -11.23 -11.64 -14.52
N ARG A 433 -11.32 -12.89 -14.98
CA ARG A 433 -11.75 -13.26 -16.33
C ARG A 433 -12.88 -14.26 -16.31
#